data_AF-A0A961C5L1-F1
#
_entry.id   AF-A0A961C5L1-F1
#
_cell.length_a   1.000
_cell.length_b   1.000
_cell.length_c   1.000
_cell.angle_alpha   90.00
_cell.angle_beta   90.00
_cell.angle_gamma   90.00
#
_symmetry.space_group_name_H-M   'P 1'
#
loop_
_entity.id
_entity.type
_entity.pdbx_description
1 polymer ?
#
loop_
_entity_poly.entity_id
_entity_poly.type
_entity_poly.pdbx_seq_one_letter_code
_entity_poly.pdbx_strand_id
1 'polypeptide(L)'
;MAMNLRLGPNAQEAVRREAERTGRSQQDVIRDAVDGHLGLSSAGSGAERGASYERSPSEAISRPRHPFRRSEARLALPRGVTTAELLDRDDRA
;
A
#
# COMPACT_ATOMS: atom_id res chain seq x y z
N MET A 1 9.15 24.22 -2.57
CA MET A 1 8.22 25.37 -2.59
C MET A 1 7.21 25.21 -1.47
N ALA A 2 6.81 26.29 -0.79
CA ALA A 2 5.82 26.24 0.28
C ALA A 2 4.42 26.58 -0.28
N MET A 3 3.45 25.71 -0.05
CA MET A 3 2.05 25.92 -0.42
C MET A 3 1.24 26.22 0.84
N ASN A 4 0.49 27.32 0.84
CA ASN A 4 -0.45 27.63 1.92
C ASN A 4 -1.76 26.86 1.70
N LEU A 5 -1.87 25.70 2.33
CA LEU A 5 -3.07 24.86 2.29
C LEU A 5 -4.00 25.22 3.46
N ARG A 6 -5.27 25.52 3.16
CA ARG A 6 -6.32 25.71 4.16
C ARG A 6 -7.08 24.41 4.37
N LEU A 7 -6.90 23.80 5.54
CA LEU A 7 -7.59 22.59 5.95
C LEU A 7 -8.78 22.94 6.83
N GLY A 8 -9.87 22.17 6.70
CA GLY A 8 -10.93 22.17 7.69
C GLY A 8 -10.45 21.60 9.03
N PRO A 9 -11.12 21.91 10.16
CA PRO A 9 -10.66 21.54 11.50
C PRO A 9 -10.47 20.02 11.68
N ASN A 10 -11.39 19.21 11.16
CA ASN A 10 -11.30 17.74 11.22
C ASN A 10 -10.10 17.20 10.44
N ALA A 11 -9.79 17.79 9.28
CA ALA A 11 -8.65 17.38 8.47
C ALA A 11 -7.32 17.77 9.13
N GLN A 12 -7.27 18.95 9.75
CA GLN A 12 -6.10 19.39 10.51
C GLN A 12 -5.79 18.45 11.70
N GLU A 13 -6.82 18.07 12.45
CA GLU A 13 -6.67 17.12 13.56
C GLU A 13 -6.22 15.73 13.06
N ALA A 14 -6.81 15.23 11.97
CA ALA A 14 -6.42 13.96 11.38
C ALA A 14 -4.95 13.94 10.94
N VAL A 15 -4.49 15.00 10.27
CA VAL A 15 -3.08 15.14 9.84
C VAL A 15 -2.15 15.22 11.04
N ARG A 16 -2.51 15.98 12.08
CA ARG A 16 -1.70 16.09 13.31
C ARG A 16 -1.55 14.73 14.00
N ARG A 17 -2.65 14.01 14.20
CA ARG A 17 -2.64 12.68 14.83
C ARG A 17 -1.79 11.70 14.03
N GLU A 18 -1.87 11.76 12.70
CA GLU A 18 -1.10 10.89 11.82
C GLU A 18 0.40 11.20 11.85
N ALA A 19 0.75 12.49 11.91
CA ALA A 19 2.13 12.95 12.10
C ALA A 19 2.72 12.44 13.43
N GLU A 20 1.97 12.57 14.54
CA GLU A 20 2.37 12.04 15.85
C GLU A 20 2.53 10.52 15.84
N ARG A 21 1.58 9.81 15.21
CA ARG A 21 1.59 8.34 15.11
C ARG A 21 2.78 7.80 14.31
N THR A 22 3.24 8.55 13.31
CA THR A 22 4.30 8.12 12.37
C THR A 22 5.65 8.77 12.63
N GLY A 23 5.72 9.78 13.51
CA GLY A 23 6.91 10.60 13.71
C GLY A 23 7.29 11.47 12.51
N ARG A 24 6.40 11.62 11.51
CA ARG A 24 6.63 12.39 10.28
C ARG A 24 6.16 13.83 10.46
N SER A 25 6.65 14.74 9.62
CA SER A 25 6.10 16.10 9.58
C SER A 25 4.69 16.10 8.98
N GLN A 26 3.84 17.03 9.40
CA GLN A 26 2.49 17.19 8.82
C GLN A 26 2.54 17.43 7.30
N GLN A 27 3.58 18.13 6.81
CA GLN A 27 3.76 18.33 5.37
C GLN A 27 4.08 17.02 4.64
N ASP A 28 4.86 16.12 5.23
CA ASP A 28 5.18 14.84 4.61
C ASP A 28 3.97 13.92 4.58
N VAL A 29 3.14 13.93 5.62
CA VAL A 29 1.86 13.21 5.65
C VAL A 29 0.93 13.72 4.53
N ILE A 30 0.84 15.05 4.36
CA ILE A 30 0.01 15.65 3.32
C ILE A 30 0.54 15.29 1.92
N ARG A 31 1.86 15.40 1.68
CA ARG A 31 2.45 15.06 0.37
C ARG A 31 2.21 13.60 0.02
N ASP A 32 2.49 12.68 0.94
CA ASP A 32 2.30 11.24 0.72
C ASP A 32 0.83 10.88 0.45
N ALA A 33 -0.10 11.52 1.15
CA ALA A 33 -1.53 11.34 0.91
C ALA A 33 -1.96 11.86 -0.48
N VAL A 34 -1.43 13.00 -0.91
CA VAL A 34 -1.70 13.57 -2.23
C VAL A 34 -1.07 12.70 -3.33
N ASP A 35 0.18 12.27 -3.15
CA ASP A 35 0.89 11.44 -4.11
C ASP A 35 0.19 10.08 -4.28
N GLY A 36 -0.26 9.46 -3.17
CA GLY A 36 -1.04 8.23 -3.20
C GLY A 36 -2.43 8.42 -3.81
N HIS A 37 -3.11 9.53 -3.54
CA HIS A 37 -4.45 9.81 -4.10
C HIS A 37 -4.40 10.07 -5.61
N LEU A 38 -3.37 10.77 -6.07
CA LEU A 38 -3.17 11.13 -7.48
C LEU A 38 -2.38 10.06 -8.27
N GLY A 39 -1.93 8.98 -7.61
CA GLY A 39 -1.14 7.93 -8.25
C GLY A 39 0.24 8.39 -8.73
N LEU A 40 0.79 9.46 -8.14
CA LEU A 40 2.06 10.06 -8.54
C LEU A 40 3.27 9.25 -8.09
N SER A 41 3.07 8.26 -7.21
CA SER A 41 4.11 7.34 -6.71
C SER A 41 4.71 6.40 -7.78
N SER A 42 4.40 6.60 -9.08
CA SER A 42 4.96 5.81 -10.19
C SER A 42 6.04 6.53 -11.01
N ALA A 43 6.46 7.75 -10.65
CA ALA A 43 7.52 8.46 -11.36
C ALA A 43 8.51 9.14 -10.40
N GLY A 44 9.58 8.43 -10.04
CA GLY A 44 10.82 9.09 -9.65
C GLY A 44 11.08 9.31 -8.15
N SER A 45 10.93 8.27 -7.33
CA SER A 45 11.91 8.02 -6.25
C SER A 45 12.12 6.51 -6.14
N GLY A 46 13.33 6.09 -6.45
CA GLY A 46 13.68 4.68 -6.64
C GLY A 46 13.43 3.84 -5.39
N ALA A 47 12.54 2.87 -5.52
CA ALA A 47 12.69 1.55 -4.94
C ALA A 47 11.96 0.57 -5.87
N GLU A 48 12.63 0.33 -6.98
CA GLU A 48 12.59 -0.82 -7.86
C GLU A 48 11.59 -1.92 -7.47
N ARG A 49 10.56 -2.08 -8.30
CA ARG A 49 9.72 -3.29 -8.41
C ARG A 49 10.45 -4.47 -9.06
N GLY A 50 11.79 -4.49 -9.03
CA GLY A 50 12.58 -5.55 -9.65
C GLY A 50 13.94 -5.64 -9.01
N ALA A 51 14.24 -6.80 -8.41
CA ALA A 51 15.53 -7.23 -7.90
C ALA A 51 16.14 -6.43 -6.72
N SER A 52 15.85 -6.86 -5.49
CA SER A 52 16.90 -7.34 -4.58
C SER A 52 16.31 -7.87 -3.27
N TYR A 53 16.78 -9.04 -2.90
CA TYR A 53 16.48 -9.81 -1.69
C TYR A 53 17.00 -9.15 -0.39
N GLU A 54 16.89 -7.83 -0.25
CA GLU A 54 17.41 -7.10 0.93
C GLU A 54 16.40 -6.14 1.59
N ARG A 55 15.10 -6.33 1.36
CA ARG A 55 14.12 -5.72 2.25
C ARG A 55 14.07 -6.55 3.54
N SER A 56 14.43 -5.97 4.69
CA SER A 56 14.22 -6.63 5.99
C SER A 56 12.78 -7.15 6.03
N PRO A 57 12.51 -8.43 6.38
CA PRO A 57 11.18 -9.02 6.23
C PRO A 57 10.06 -8.17 6.87
N SER A 58 10.38 -7.43 7.93
CA SER A 58 9.49 -6.51 8.63
C SER A 58 8.98 -5.33 7.79
N GLU A 59 9.75 -4.82 6.82
CA GLU A 59 9.39 -3.66 6.00
C GLU A 59 8.57 -4.02 4.75
N ALA A 60 8.45 -5.31 4.45
CA ALA A 60 7.62 -5.83 3.35
C ALA A 60 6.26 -6.36 3.82
N ILE A 61 6.05 -6.50 5.14
CA ILE A 61 4.83 -7.10 5.70
C ILE A 61 3.80 -6.02 5.99
N SER A 62 2.74 -5.99 5.19
CA SER A 62 1.53 -5.20 5.50
C SER A 62 0.72 -5.86 6.60
N ARG A 63 0.19 -5.07 7.54
CA ARG A 63 -0.72 -5.57 8.58
C ARG A 63 -2.01 -6.14 7.95
N PRO A 64 -2.54 -7.28 8.44
CA PRO A 64 -3.81 -7.80 7.98
C PRO A 64 -4.93 -6.77 8.18
N ARG A 65 -5.70 -6.49 7.12
CA ARG A 65 -6.86 -5.57 7.19
C ARG A 65 -8.10 -6.24 7.80
N HIS A 66 -8.12 -7.57 7.81
CA HIS A 66 -9.24 -8.37 8.30
C HIS A 66 -8.73 -9.58 9.10
N PRO A 67 -9.52 -10.10 10.06
CA PRO A 67 -9.21 -11.35 10.74
C PRO A 67 -9.06 -12.51 9.77
N PHE A 68 -8.15 -13.43 10.09
CA PHE A 68 -8.03 -14.69 9.36
C PHE A 68 -9.34 -15.47 9.43
N ARG A 69 -9.79 -16.01 8.29
CA ARG A 69 -10.96 -16.89 8.21
C ARG A 69 -10.57 -18.16 7.47
N ARG A 70 -11.04 -19.29 7.98
CA ARG A 70 -10.88 -20.59 7.31
C ARG A 70 -11.81 -20.64 6.11
N SER A 71 -11.35 -21.19 4.99
CA SER A 71 -12.22 -21.46 3.85
C SER A 71 -13.20 -22.59 4.21
N GLU A 72 -14.49 -22.33 3.98
CA GLU A 72 -15.56 -23.30 4.26
C GLU A 72 -15.85 -24.23 3.07
N ALA A 73 -15.41 -23.85 1.87
CA ALA A 73 -15.65 -24.59 0.64
C ALA A 73 -14.40 -24.70 -0.22
N ARG A 74 -14.31 -25.81 -0.97
CA ARG A 74 -13.36 -25.98 -2.05
C ARG A 74 -14.02 -25.55 -3.36
N LEU A 75 -13.32 -24.73 -4.14
CA LEU A 75 -13.71 -24.43 -5.51
C LEU A 75 -13.20 -25.56 -6.41
N ALA A 76 -14.09 -26.13 -7.22
CA ALA A 76 -13.69 -27.03 -8.31
C ALA A 76 -13.34 -26.18 -9.52
N LEU A 77 -12.12 -26.32 -10.02
CA LEU A 77 -11.70 -25.64 -11.23
C LEU A 77 -12.36 -26.28 -12.46
N PRO A 78 -12.81 -25.48 -13.45
CA PRO A 78 -13.20 -26.01 -14.75
C PRO A 78 -12.04 -26.77 -15.38
N ARG A 79 -12.36 -27.78 -16.22
CA ARG A 79 -11.32 -28.52 -16.93
C ARG A 79 -10.49 -27.58 -17.80
N GLY A 80 -9.17 -27.66 -17.68
CA GLY A 80 -8.23 -26.83 -18.42
C GLY A 80 -7.84 -25.53 -17.73
N VAL A 81 -8.49 -25.16 -16.61
CA VAL A 81 -8.09 -23.99 -15.81
C VAL A 81 -7.08 -24.40 -14.76
N THR A 82 -5.93 -23.74 -14.76
CA THR A 82 -4.88 -23.95 -13.76
C THR A 82 -5.00 -22.94 -12.61
N THR A 83 -4.44 -23.29 -11.46
CA THR A 83 -4.38 -22.37 -10.31
C THR A 83 -3.61 -21.09 -10.64
N ALA A 84 -2.66 -21.13 -11.59
CA ALA A 84 -1.91 -19.96 -12.00
C ALA A 84 -2.82 -18.94 -12.71
N GLU A 85 -3.65 -19.40 -13.65
CA GLU A 85 -4.64 -18.58 -14.37
C GLU A 85 -5.70 -18.01 -13.41
N LEU A 86 -6.12 -18.77 -12.40
CA LEU A 86 -7.09 -18.28 -11.41
C LEU A 86 -6.51 -17.20 -10.48
N LEU A 87 -5.20 -17.23 -10.25
CA LEU A 87 -4.52 -16.30 -9.34
C LEU A 87 -3.78 -15.17 -10.07
N ASP A 88 -3.88 -15.10 -11.40
CA ASP A 88 -3.15 -14.14 -12.24
C ASP A 88 -1.63 -14.19 -11.96
N ARG A 89 -1.11 -15.41 -11.84
CA ARG A 89 0.27 -15.71 -11.41
C ARG A 89 1.15 -16.07 -12.59
N ASP A 90 1.41 -15.08 -13.44
CA ASP A 90 2.36 -15.18 -14.55
C ASP A 90 3.84 -15.17 -14.06
N ASP A 91 4.06 -14.84 -12.79
CA ASP A 91 5.37 -14.74 -12.13
C ASP A 91 6.06 -16.10 -11.87
N ARG A 92 5.39 -17.23 -12.17
CA ARG A 92 5.85 -18.59 -11.83
C ARG A 92 6.11 -19.51 -13.03
N ALA A 93 6.14 -18.97 -14.24
CA ALA A 93 6.46 -19.73 -15.45
C ALA A 93 7.94 -20.13 -15.53
#